data_AF-A0A7S2BXN8-F1
#
_entry.id   AF-A0A7S2BXN8-F1
#
_cell.length_a   1.000
_cell.length_b   1.000
_cell.length_c   1.000
_cell.angle_alpha   90.00
_cell.angle_beta   90.00
_cell.angle_gamma   90.00
#
_symmetry.space_group_name_H-M   'P 1'
#
loop_
_entity.id
_entity.type
_entity.pdbx_description
1 polymer ?
#
loop_
_entity_poly.entity_id
_entity_poly.type
_entity_poly.pdbx_seq_one_letter_code
_entity_poly.pdbx_strand_id
1 'polypeptide(L)'
;ADEKPGVWSRVGSCAQRFSWAIVAALLVVGVPLGAFSLPRFRHAIGFGPMMPTDAEVTRTLGDLQAAFGSGAVFPTKLLVVPRDGATATENGRRQWLDEVCEALKNIADTADAGRSPGVPAFT
;
A
#
# COMPACT_ATOMS: atom_id res chain seq x y z
N ALA A 1 -16.60 -22.17 -52.23
CA ALA A 1 -15.84 -20.99 -51.80
C ALA A 1 -14.90 -21.45 -50.71
N ASP A 2 -13.62 -21.63 -51.05
CA ASP A 2 -12.60 -22.08 -50.10
C ASP A 2 -12.14 -20.89 -49.26
N GLU A 3 -12.66 -20.79 -48.04
CA GLU A 3 -12.16 -19.83 -47.05
C GLU A 3 -10.79 -20.30 -46.57
N LYS A 4 -9.74 -19.54 -46.93
CA LYS A 4 -8.38 -19.78 -46.43
C LYS A 4 -8.43 -19.72 -44.89
N PRO A 5 -7.82 -20.69 -44.17
CA PRO A 5 -7.82 -20.66 -42.72
C PRO A 5 -7.20 -19.34 -42.26
N GLY A 6 -7.98 -18.57 -41.50
CA GLY A 6 -7.56 -17.27 -40.99
C GLY A 6 -6.23 -17.39 -40.26
N VAL A 7 -5.38 -16.37 -40.36
CA VAL A 7 -4.03 -16.35 -39.77
C VAL A 7 -4.02 -16.78 -38.30
N TRP A 8 -5.08 -16.43 -37.55
CA TRP A 8 -5.31 -16.83 -36.17
C TRP A 8 -5.46 -18.35 -35.95
N SER A 9 -6.08 -19.08 -36.89
CA SER A 9 -6.20 -20.55 -36.83
C SER A 9 -4.83 -21.22 -36.93
N ARG A 10 -3.95 -20.71 -37.81
CA ARG A 10 -2.58 -21.21 -37.94
C ARG A 10 -1.76 -20.91 -36.69
N VAL A 11 -1.87 -19.71 -36.14
CA VAL A 11 -1.21 -19.33 -34.88
C VAL A 11 -1.66 -20.24 -33.73
N GLY A 12 -2.96 -20.50 -33.60
CA GLY A 12 -3.50 -21.43 -32.59
C GLY A 12 -2.97 -22.86 -32.75
N SER A 13 -2.92 -23.37 -33.97
CA SER A 13 -2.40 -24.72 -34.24
C SER A 13 -0.91 -24.86 -33.91
N CYS A 14 -0.10 -23.84 -34.22
CA CYS A 14 1.30 -23.79 -33.83
C CYS A 14 1.46 -23.69 -32.30
N ALA A 15 0.62 -22.88 -31.65
CA ALA A 15 0.65 -22.74 -30.19
C ALA A 15 0.31 -24.06 -29.47
N GLN A 16 -0.61 -24.85 -30.01
CA GLN A 16 -0.97 -26.15 -29.44
C GLN A 16 0.16 -27.19 -29.63
N ARG A 17 0.78 -27.22 -30.81
CA ARG A 17 1.92 -28.11 -31.11
C ARG A 17 3.15 -27.83 -30.26
N PHE A 18 3.41 -26.55 -29.97
CA PHE A 18 4.56 -26.11 -29.15
C PHE A 18 4.15 -25.66 -27.74
N SER A 19 3.00 -26.12 -27.24
CA SER A 19 2.41 -25.71 -25.96
C SER A 19 3.40 -25.79 -24.80
N TRP A 20 4.13 -26.89 -24.66
CA TRP A 20 5.16 -27.05 -23.63
C TRP A 20 6.32 -26.05 -23.73
N ALA A 21 6.79 -25.77 -24.94
CA ALA A 21 7.86 -24.78 -25.16
C ALA A 21 7.37 -23.36 -24.86
N ILE A 22 6.12 -23.04 -25.20
CA ILE A 22 5.50 -21.75 -24.91
C ILE A 22 5.30 -21.57 -23.41
N VAL A 23 4.80 -22.60 -22.72
CA VAL A 23 4.64 -22.58 -21.25
C VAL A 23 6.00 -22.42 -20.58
N ALA A 24 7.03 -23.13 -21.02
CA ALA A 24 8.39 -22.98 -20.49
C ALA A 24 8.93 -21.57 -20.71
N ALA A 25 8.75 -20.98 -21.91
CA ALA A 25 9.15 -19.60 -22.19
C ALA A 25 8.38 -18.59 -21.32
N LEU A 26 7.07 -18.79 -21.14
CA LEU A 26 6.23 -17.96 -20.30
C LEU A 26 6.63 -18.04 -18.82
N LEU A 27 7.02 -19.22 -18.33
CA LEU A 27 7.54 -19.37 -16.96
C LEU A 27 8.90 -18.69 -16.82
N VAL A 28 9.82 -18.89 -17.77
CA VAL A 28 11.16 -18.28 -17.74
C VAL A 28 11.10 -16.76 -17.78
N VAL A 29 10.11 -16.16 -18.45
CA VAL A 29 9.95 -14.69 -18.49
C VAL A 29 9.07 -14.19 -17.34
N GLY A 30 7.94 -14.85 -17.08
CA GLY A 30 6.93 -14.41 -16.13
C GLY A 30 7.36 -14.58 -14.67
N VAL A 31 8.03 -15.68 -14.32
CA VAL A 31 8.48 -15.94 -12.93
C VAL A 31 9.51 -14.90 -12.46
N PRO A 32 10.59 -14.58 -13.21
CA PRO A 32 11.51 -13.54 -12.76
C PRO A 32 10.86 -12.15 -12.74
N LEU A 33 10.01 -11.80 -13.71
CA LEU A 33 9.29 -10.53 -13.66
C LEU A 33 8.42 -10.43 -12.40
N GLY A 34 7.69 -11.49 -12.06
CA GLY A 34 6.93 -11.57 -10.82
C GLY A 34 7.82 -11.48 -9.58
N ALA A 35 8.86 -12.30 -9.50
CA ALA A 35 9.75 -12.38 -8.35
C ALA A 35 10.57 -11.09 -8.11
N PHE A 36 10.99 -10.38 -9.16
CA PHE A 36 11.73 -9.13 -9.04
C PHE A 36 10.85 -7.89 -8.89
N SER A 37 9.62 -7.92 -9.43
CA SER A 37 8.71 -6.76 -9.40
C SER A 37 7.75 -6.77 -8.23
N LEU A 38 7.19 -7.93 -7.85
CA LEU A 38 6.20 -8.04 -6.77
C LEU A 38 6.69 -7.58 -5.38
N PRO A 39 7.91 -7.94 -4.90
CA PRO A 39 8.35 -7.49 -3.57
C PRO A 39 8.59 -5.98 -3.48
N ARG A 40 8.61 -5.26 -4.60
CA ARG A 40 8.72 -3.79 -4.62
C ARG A 40 7.38 -3.06 -4.52
N PHE A 41 6.25 -3.75 -4.64
CA PHE A 41 4.92 -3.19 -4.39
C PHE A 41 4.57 -3.07 -2.88
N ARG A 42 5.56 -2.83 -2.01
CA ARG A 42 5.31 -2.46 -0.60
C ARG A 42 4.89 -1.00 -0.41
N HIS A 43 4.75 -0.24 -1.49
CA HIS A 43 4.36 1.16 -1.41
C HIS A 43 2.84 1.26 -1.51
N ALA A 44 2.19 1.59 -0.38
CA ALA A 44 0.86 2.16 -0.42
C ALA A 44 0.94 3.41 -1.31
N ILE A 45 0.34 3.33 -2.49
CA ILE A 45 0.25 4.46 -3.41
C ILE A 45 -0.68 5.45 -2.71
N GLY A 46 -0.12 6.52 -2.12
CA GLY A 46 -0.90 7.60 -1.53
C GLY A 46 -1.78 8.26 -2.59
N PHE A 47 -2.65 9.20 -2.21
CA PHE A 47 -3.54 9.86 -3.18
C PHE A 47 -2.82 10.67 -4.27
N GLY A 48 -1.53 11.00 -4.07
CA GLY A 48 -0.73 11.82 -4.99
C GLY A 48 -0.76 11.39 -6.46
N PRO A 49 -0.48 10.11 -6.81
CA PRO A 49 -0.45 9.66 -8.20
C PRO A 49 -1.83 9.52 -8.86
N MET A 50 -2.92 9.61 -8.09
CA MET A 50 -4.28 9.66 -8.62
C MET A 50 -4.74 11.09 -8.92
N MET A 51 -3.97 12.11 -8.51
CA MET A 51 -4.31 13.50 -8.75
C MET A 51 -3.74 13.99 -10.10
N PRO A 52 -4.43 14.91 -10.80
CA PRO A 52 -3.91 15.48 -12.04
C PRO A 52 -2.63 16.26 -11.76
N THR A 53 -1.52 15.87 -12.39
CA THR A 53 -0.19 16.49 -12.16
C THR A 53 -0.13 17.97 -12.55
N ASP A 54 -1.00 18.40 -13.45
CA ASP A 54 -1.02 19.76 -14.00
C ASP A 54 -2.03 20.68 -13.30
N ALA A 55 -2.84 20.15 -12.38
CA ALA A 55 -3.80 20.96 -11.64
C ALA A 55 -3.10 21.80 -10.55
N GLU A 56 -3.44 23.08 -10.48
CA GLU A 56 -2.94 24.02 -9.46
C GLU A 56 -3.26 23.55 -8.03
N VAL A 57 -4.39 22.85 -7.86
CA VAL A 57 -4.80 22.22 -6.60
C VAL A 57 -3.85 21.11 -6.16
N THR A 58 -3.29 20.35 -7.10
CA THR A 58 -2.36 19.26 -6.79
C THR A 58 -0.98 19.80 -6.41
N ARG A 59 -0.55 20.90 -7.04
CA ARG A 59 0.69 21.60 -6.66
C ARG A 59 0.58 22.23 -5.28
N THR A 60 -0.49 22.95 -5.00
CA THR A 60 -0.71 23.56 -3.67
C THR A 60 -0.81 22.51 -2.57
N LEU A 61 -1.43 21.36 -2.84
CA LEU A 61 -1.42 20.23 -1.90
C LEU A 61 -0.01 19.66 -1.69
N GLY A 62 0.80 19.57 -2.75
CA GLY A 62 2.21 19.18 -2.67
C GLY A 62 3.03 20.15 -1.80
N ASP A 63 2.83 21.45 -1.99
CA ASP A 63 3.49 22.50 -1.21
C ASP A 63 3.08 22.45 0.27
N LEU A 64 1.81 22.21 0.57
CA LEU A 64 1.30 21.99 1.93
C LEU A 64 1.93 20.76 2.58
N GLN A 65 2.01 19.64 1.86
CA GLN A 65 2.66 18.42 2.37
C GLN A 65 4.17 18.61 2.57
N ALA A 66 4.83 19.40 1.72
CA ALA A 66 6.25 19.70 1.86
C ALA A 66 6.53 20.63 3.06
N ALA A 67 5.64 21.60 3.32
CA ALA A 67 5.79 22.55 4.42
C ALA A 67 5.44 21.96 5.80
N PHE A 68 4.39 21.14 5.88
CA PHE A 68 3.86 20.63 7.16
C PHE A 68 4.12 19.13 7.39
N GLY A 69 4.62 18.42 6.39
CA GLY A 69 4.73 16.97 6.39
C GLY A 69 3.43 16.27 5.99
N SER A 70 3.54 15.18 5.23
CA SER A 70 2.38 14.43 4.71
C SER A 70 1.46 13.86 5.80
N GLY A 71 2.01 13.53 6.96
CA GLY A 71 1.25 13.03 8.12
C GLY A 71 0.41 14.08 8.83
N ALA A 72 0.70 15.38 8.67
CA ALA A 72 -0.09 16.46 9.25
C ALA A 72 -1.34 16.77 8.40
N VAL A 73 -1.25 16.57 7.08
CA VAL A 73 -2.36 16.85 6.14
C VAL A 73 -3.40 15.73 6.16
N PHE A 74 -2.98 14.48 6.38
CA PHE A 74 -3.86 13.33 6.51
C PHE A 74 -3.62 12.60 7.84
N PRO A 75 -4.16 13.11 8.96
CA PRO A 75 -3.97 12.49 10.26
C PRO A 75 -4.61 11.10 10.26
N THR A 76 -3.83 10.06 10.53
CA THR A 76 -4.34 8.71 10.76
C THR A 76 -5.16 8.73 12.05
N LYS A 77 -6.48 8.52 11.93
CA LYS A 77 -7.38 8.42 13.08
C LYS A 77 -7.53 6.96 13.49
N LEU A 78 -7.28 6.66 14.75
CA LEU A 78 -7.44 5.34 15.32
C LEU A 78 -8.62 5.36 16.29
N LEU A 79 -9.64 4.54 16.01
CA LEU A 79 -10.79 4.39 16.89
C LEU A 79 -10.50 3.27 17.89
N VAL A 80 -10.24 3.61 19.15
CA VAL A 80 -10.06 2.63 20.23
C VAL A 80 -11.40 2.41 20.93
N VAL A 81 -11.88 1.17 20.92
CA VAL A 81 -13.13 0.78 21.57
C VAL A 81 -12.80 0.02 22.86
N PRO A 82 -13.33 0.43 24.03
CA PRO A 82 -13.13 -0.31 25.27
C PRO A 82 -13.80 -1.68 25.21
N ARG A 83 -13.25 -2.66 25.94
CA ARG A 83 -13.92 -3.95 26.16
C ARG A 83 -15.22 -3.75 26.95
N ASP A 84 -16.19 -4.63 26.73
CA ASP A 84 -17.47 -4.59 27.44
C ASP A 84 -17.25 -4.55 28.96
N GLY A 85 -17.84 -3.54 29.61
CA GLY A 85 -17.73 -3.34 31.06
C GLY A 85 -16.48 -2.59 31.54
N ALA A 86 -15.47 -2.37 30.70
CA ALA A 86 -14.22 -1.69 31.11
C ALA A 86 -14.45 -0.24 31.55
N THR A 87 -15.46 0.44 30.98
CA THR A 87 -15.81 1.83 31.32
C THR A 87 -17.04 1.95 32.24
N ALA A 88 -17.53 0.82 32.79
CA ALA A 88 -18.73 0.80 33.62
C ALA A 88 -18.57 1.54 34.96
N THR A 89 -17.32 1.71 35.42
CA THR A 89 -16.99 2.49 36.62
C THR A 89 -15.99 3.60 36.29
N GLU A 90 -15.97 4.67 37.09
CA GLU A 90 -15.02 5.77 36.88
C GLU A 90 -13.56 5.30 36.97
N ASN A 91 -13.26 4.43 37.93
CA ASN A 91 -11.92 3.87 38.10
C ASN A 91 -11.54 2.95 36.94
N GLY A 92 -12.46 2.09 36.47
CA GLY A 92 -12.21 1.22 35.31
C GLY A 92 -11.95 2.02 34.03
N ARG A 93 -12.70 3.12 33.84
CA ARG A 93 -12.48 4.04 32.71
C ARG A 93 -11.10 4.71 32.76
N ARG A 94 -10.66 5.17 33.94
CA ARG A 94 -9.32 5.78 34.10
C ARG A 94 -8.22 4.76 33.83
N GLN A 95 -8.33 3.58 34.42
CA GLN A 95 -7.36 2.51 34.21
C GLN A 95 -7.26 2.10 32.73
N TRP A 96 -8.39 1.95 32.05
CA TRP A 96 -8.41 1.67 30.62
C TRP A 96 -7.75 2.78 29.79
N LEU A 97 -8.00 4.05 30.12
CA LEU A 97 -7.35 5.18 29.43
C LEU A 97 -5.84 5.17 29.64
N ASP A 98 -5.37 4.88 30.87
CA ASP A 98 -3.95 4.82 31.18
C ASP A 98 -3.28 3.67 30.41
N GLU A 99 -3.89 2.49 30.36
CA GLU A 99 -3.41 1.34 29.58
C GLU A 99 -3.33 1.64 28.08
N VAL A 100 -4.34 2.32 27.53
CA VAL A 100 -4.36 2.73 26.11
C VAL A 100 -3.28 3.77 25.84
N CYS A 101 -3.09 4.75 26.73
CA CYS A 101 -2.04 5.76 26.61
C CYS A 101 -0.65 5.12 26.63
N GLU A 102 -0.39 4.19 27.54
CA GLU A 102 0.88 3.48 27.62
C GLU A 102 1.14 2.63 26.37
N ALA A 103 0.12 1.91 25.89
CA ALA A 103 0.22 1.14 24.65
C ALA A 103 0.50 2.04 23.43
N LEU A 104 -0.19 3.19 23.31
CA LEU A 104 0.04 4.15 22.24
C LEU A 104 1.44 4.76 22.30
N LYS A 105 1.95 5.06 23.50
CA LYS A 105 3.30 5.57 23.69
C LYS A 105 4.37 4.58 23.25
N ASN A 106 4.22 3.31 23.63
CA ASN A 106 5.13 2.24 23.19
C ASN A 106 5.13 2.06 21.65
N ILE A 107 3.96 2.22 21.02
CA ILE A 107 3.86 2.18 19.56
C ILE A 107 4.55 3.39 18.92
N ALA A 108 4.39 4.59 19.51
CA ALA A 108 5.06 5.79 19.03
C ALA A 108 6.59 5.65 19.12
N ASP A 109 7.11 5.17 20.26
CA ASP A 109 8.54 4.97 20.49
C ASP A 109 9.14 3.94 19.51
N THR A 110 8.42 2.85 19.22
CA THR A 110 8.86 1.84 18.24
C THR A 110 8.80 2.35 16.80
N ALA A 111 7.80 3.17 16.46
CA ALA A 111 7.71 3.81 15.15
C ALA A 111 8.84 4.84 14.93
N ASP A 112 9.19 5.61 15.97
CA ASP A 112 10.30 6.56 15.94
C ASP A 112 11.68 5.87 15.89
N ALA A 113 11.84 4.69 16.49
CA ALA A 113 13.08 3.92 16.41
C ALA A 113 13.36 3.35 15.00
N GLY A 114 12.32 3.06 14.21
CA GLY A 114 12.43 2.58 12.82
C GLY A 114 12.58 3.70 11.77
N ARG A 115 12.71 4.95 12.22
CA ARG A 115 12.60 6.15 11.40
C ARG A 115 13.88 6.46 10.61
N SER A 116 13.73 6.82 9.33
CA SER A 116 14.85 7.35 8.54
C SER A 116 15.23 8.77 8.99
N PRO A 117 16.53 9.13 9.01
CA PRO A 117 17.01 10.43 9.46
C PRO A 117 16.54 11.53 8.50
N GLY A 118 15.52 12.30 8.88
CA GLY A 118 14.98 13.38 8.06
C GLY A 118 13.50 13.73 8.24
N VAL A 119 12.75 12.95 9.02
CA VAL A 119 11.33 13.23 9.32
C VAL A 119 11.22 13.64 10.81
N PRO A 120 10.43 14.67 11.20
CA PRO A 120 10.33 15.12 12.60
C PRO A 120 9.60 14.14 13.52
N ALA A 121 10.18 13.80 14.68
CA ALA A 121 9.65 12.84 15.66
C ALA A 121 8.15 13.05 15.96
N PHE A 122 7.44 11.98 16.32
CA PHE A 122 6.04 12.09 16.75
C PHE A 122 6.00 12.74 18.14
N THR A 123 5.85 14.07 18.17
CA THR A 123 5.63 14.86 19.39
C THR A 123 4.16 15.02 19.70
#